data_AF-A0A820DWW0-F1
#
_entry.id   AF-A0A820DWW0-F1
#
_cell.length_a   1.000
_cell.length_b   1.000
_cell.length_c   1.000
_cell.angle_alpha   90.00
_cell.angle_beta   90.00
_cell.angle_gamma   90.00
#
_symmetry.space_group_name_H-M   'P 1'
#
loop_
_entity.id
_entity.type
_entity.pdbx_description
1 polymer ?
#
loop_
_entity_poly.entity_id
_entity_poly.type
_entity_poly.pdbx_seq_one_letter_code
_entity_poly.pdbx_strand_id
1 'polypeptide(L)' 'MAEAAASSADVTQPKSPAISFINLNKGKPLLIADEHVFKLNKIITT' A
#
# COMPACT_ATOMS: atom_id res chain seq x y z
N MET A 1 37.13 -28.00 -10.26
CA MET A 1 36.49 -26.71 -10.55
C MET A 1 35.02 -26.88 -10.23
N ALA A 2 34.61 -26.42 -9.06
CA ALA A 2 33.23 -26.53 -8.59
C ALA A 2 32.57 -25.18 -8.84
N GLU A 3 31.60 -25.14 -9.74
CA GLU A 3 30.73 -23.98 -9.91
C GLU A 3 29.37 -24.34 -9.32
N ALA A 4 29.12 -23.84 -8.11
CA ALA A 4 27.81 -23.83 -7.50
C ALA A 4 27.11 -22.56 -7.98
N ALA A 5 26.19 -22.71 -8.93
CA ALA A 5 25.31 -21.63 -9.35
C ALA A 5 24.38 -21.29 -8.18
N ALA A 6 24.63 -20.12 -7.57
CA ALA A 6 23.77 -19.56 -6.55
C ALA A 6 22.35 -19.36 -7.12
N SER A 7 21.40 -20.11 -6.57
CA SER A 7 19.98 -19.92 -6.79
C SER A 7 19.60 -18.52 -6.34
N SER A 8 19.36 -17.63 -7.30
CA SER A 8 18.71 -16.35 -7.05
C SER A 8 17.24 -16.61 -6.76
N ALA A 9 16.89 -16.65 -5.48
CA ALA A 9 15.50 -16.59 -5.05
C ALA A 9 14.91 -15.28 -5.59
N ASP A 10 14.02 -15.39 -6.57
CA ASP A 10 13.09 -14.33 -6.95
C ASP A 10 12.22 -14.06 -5.72
N VAL A 11 12.64 -13.08 -4.92
CA VAL A 11 11.87 -12.60 -3.78
C VAL A 11 10.69 -11.87 -4.38
N THR A 12 9.60 -12.60 -4.65
CA THR A 12 8.31 -12.01 -4.99
C THR A 12 7.88 -11.18 -3.79
N GLN A 13 8.26 -9.91 -3.80
CA GLN A 13 7.90 -8.97 -2.76
C GLN A 13 6.36 -8.88 -2.82
N PRO A 14 5.64 -9.20 -1.74
CA PRO A 14 4.20 -8.99 -1.72
C PRO A 14 3.96 -7.53 -2.06
N LYS A 15 3.18 -7.28 -3.12
CA LYS A 15 2.83 -5.92 -3.54
C LYS A 15 2.29 -5.21 -2.31
N SER A 16 3.01 -4.23 -1.80
CA SER A 16 2.52 -3.44 -0.69
C SER A 16 1.24 -2.74 -1.14
N PRO A 17 0.16 -2.80 -0.34
CA PRO A 17 -1.09 -2.14 -0.70
C PRO A 17 -0.82 -0.65 -0.88
N ALA A 18 -1.28 -0.09 -1.99
CA ALA A 18 -1.10 1.31 -2.28
C ALA A 18 -2.16 2.10 -1.49
N ILE A 19 -1.71 2.83 -0.46
CA ILE A 19 -2.58 3.62 0.41
C ILE A 19 -2.41 5.10 0.05
N SER A 20 -3.51 5.77 -0.30
CA SER A 20 -3.55 7.21 -0.63
C SER A 20 -4.66 7.93 0.13
N PHE A 21 -4.39 9.15 0.59
CA PHE A 21 -5.36 10.02 1.24
C PHE A 21 -5.71 11.20 0.34
N ILE A 22 -7.01 11.42 0.09
CA ILE A 22 -7.51 12.56 -0.67
C ILE A 22 -8.42 13.39 0.22
N ASN A 23 -8.13 14.69 0.34
CA ASN A 23 -9.04 15.64 0.97
C ASN A 23 -9.88 16.31 -0.12
N LEU A 24 -11.19 16.08 -0.12
CA LEU A 24 -12.08 16.80 -1.02
C LEU A 24 -12.24 18.24 -0.52
N ASN A 25 -12.40 19.22 -1.43
CA ASN A 25 -12.62 20.65 -1.14
C ASN A 25 -13.76 20.96 -0.13
N LYS A 26 -14.56 19.97 0.27
CA LYS A 26 -15.61 20.06 1.29
C LYS A 26 -15.18 19.50 2.67
N GLY A 27 -13.89 19.26 2.90
CA GLY A 27 -13.35 18.78 4.17
C GLY A 27 -13.71 17.33 4.51
N LYS A 28 -14.09 16.54 3.51
CA LYS A 28 -14.42 15.12 3.68
C LYS A 28 -13.22 14.28 3.20
N PRO A 29 -12.40 13.72 4.11
CA PRO A 29 -11.27 12.92 3.72
C PRO A 29 -11.73 11.54 3.22
N LEU A 30 -11.12 11.11 2.12
CA LEU A 30 -11.28 9.79 1.54
C LEU A 30 -9.96 9.04 1.63
N LEU A 31 -10.04 7.76 1.99
CA LEU A 31 -8.92 6.83 1.95
C LEU A 31 -9.11 5.91 0.74
N ILE A 32 -8.10 5.81 -0.10
CA ILE A 32 -8.06 4.88 -1.22
C ILE A 32 -7.02 3.82 -0.88
N ALA A 33 -7.45 2.55 -0.89
CA ALA A 33 -6.57 1.41 -0.71
C ALA A 33 -6.85 0.41 -1.83
N ASP A 34 -5.84 0.18 -2.67
CA ASP A 34 -5.94 -0.65 -3.86
C ASP A 34 -7.14 -0.26 -4.75
N GLU A 35 -8.19 -1.10 -4.83
CA GLU A 35 -9.39 -0.88 -5.64
C GLU A 35 -10.61 -0.37 -4.83
N HIS A 36 -10.39 0.00 -3.56
CA HIS A 36 -11.47 0.41 -2.65
C HIS A 36 -11.35 1.86 -2.20
N VAL A 37 -12.50 2.55 -2.10
CA VAL A 37 -12.60 3.92 -1.61
C VAL A 37 -13.41 3.93 -0.31
N PHE A 38 -12.79 4.41 0.76
CA PHE A 38 -13.38 4.50 2.10
C PHE A 38 -13.69 5.96 2.46
N LYS A 39 -14.91 6.20 2.94
CA LYS A 39 -15.30 7.47 3.55
C LYS A 39 -14.89 7.47 5.01
N LEU A 40 -14.03 8.41 5.40
CA LEU A 40 -13.58 8.53 6.78
C LEU A 40 -14.60 9.37 7.56
N ASN A 41 -15.24 8.76 8.56
CA ASN A 41 -16.23 9.44 9.41
C ASN A 41 -15.61 10.17 10.60
N LYS A 42 -14.47 9.69 11.11
CA LYS A 42 -13.75 10.25 12.26
C LYS A 42 -12.26 9.99 12.12
N ILE A 43 -11.43 11.00 12.36
CA ILE A 43 -9.96 10.87 12.49
C ILE A 43 -9.63 10.88 13.98
N ILE A 44 -8.82 9.93 14.44
CA ILE A 44 -8.37 9.84 15.83
C ILE A 44 -6.86 10.13 15.83
N THR A 45 -6.45 11.18 16.54
CA THR A 45 -5.05 11.56 16.75
C THR A 45 -4.71 11.24 18.22
N THR A 46 -3.54 10.64 18.44
CA THR A 46 -2.85 10.68 19.75
C THR A 46 -2.13 12.01 19.91
#